data_AF-A0A7L3BHE2-F1
#
_entry.id   AF-A0A7L3BHE2-F1
#
_cell.length_a   1.000
_cell.length_b   1.000
_cell.length_c   1.000
_cell.angle_alpha   90.00
_cell.angle_beta   90.00
_cell.angle_gamma   90.00
#
_symmetry.space_group_name_H-M   'P 1'
#
loop_
_entity.id
_entity.type
_entity.pdbx_description
1 polymer ?
#
loop_
_entity_poly.entity_id
_entity_poly.type
_entity_poly.pdbx_seq_one_letter_code
_entity_poly.pdbx_strand_id
1 'polypeptide(L)' 'GAVTPVTGRVTRLVTDFGLRLFREAVGHRGDTNAVLSPHGATAVLVALQLATAGRSRHQLEVAMGFGVNGEATGVPVPNM' A
#
# COMPACT_ATOMS: atom_id res chain seq x y z
N GLY A 1 16.51 -6.12 21.76
CA GLY A 1 15.41 -6.88 21.16
C GLY A 1 15.56 -6.81 19.66
N ALA A 2 15.80 -7.94 18.99
CA ALA A 2 15.99 -7.97 17.55
C ALA A 2 14.66 -7.65 16.85
N VAL A 3 14.58 -6.51 16.18
CA VAL A 3 13.50 -6.24 15.23
C VAL A 3 13.64 -7.28 14.12
N THR A 4 12.68 -8.19 14.01
CA THR A 4 12.73 -9.25 13.02
C THR A 4 12.73 -8.63 11.60
N PRO A 5 13.52 -9.16 10.65
CA PRO A 5 13.73 -8.54 9.34
C PRO A 5 12.43 -8.33 8.53
N VAL A 6 11.40 -9.12 8.82
CA VAL A 6 10.05 -8.99 8.24
C VAL A 6 9.40 -7.66 8.63
N THR A 7 9.49 -7.25 9.90
CA THR A 7 8.90 -6.00 10.40
C THR A 7 9.53 -4.77 9.74
N GLY A 8 10.85 -4.80 9.51
CA GLY A 8 11.54 -3.72 8.80
C GLY A 8 11.10 -3.57 7.34
N ARG A 9 10.89 -4.69 6.64
CA ARG A 9 10.40 -4.70 5.26
C ARG A 9 8.96 -4.18 5.16
N VAL A 10 8.07 -4.66 6.02
CA VAL A 10 6.66 -4.21 6.05
C VAL A 10 6.57 -2.72 6.34
N THR A 11 7.36 -2.23 7.31
CA THR A 11 7.39 -0.80 7.65
C THR A 11 7.80 0.06 6.46
N ARG A 12 8.81 -0.39 5.69
CA ARG A 12 9.25 0.32 4.48
C ARG A 12 8.16 0.35 3.41
N LEU A 13 7.54 -0.79 3.11
CA LEU A 13 6.46 -0.88 2.14
C LEU A 13 5.25 0.00 2.49
N VAL A 14 4.85 0.00 3.78
CA VAL A 14 3.78 0.85 4.30
C VAL A 14 4.15 2.34 4.16
N THR A 15 5.38 2.71 4.49
CA THR A 15 5.86 4.10 4.39
C THR A 15 5.90 4.57 2.93
N ASP A 16 6.47 3.76 2.04
CA ASP A 16 6.59 4.08 0.61
C ASP A 16 5.21 4.26 -0.05
N PHE A 17 4.29 3.34 0.24
CA PHE A 17 2.93 3.44 -0.27
C PHE A 17 2.18 4.65 0.29
N GLY A 18 2.27 4.90 1.60
CA GLY A 18 1.65 6.07 2.21
C GLY A 18 2.18 7.40 1.65
N LEU A 19 3.47 7.49 1.33
CA LEU A 19 4.04 8.68 0.70
C LEU A 19 3.56 8.87 -0.74
N ARG A 20 3.40 7.79 -1.52
CA ARG A 20 2.78 7.85 -2.85
C ARG A 20 1.34 8.35 -2.77
N LEU A 21 0.56 7.84 -1.81
CA LEU A 21 -0.81 8.28 -1.58
C LEU A 21 -0.89 9.76 -1.19
N PHE A 22 0.03 10.23 -0.33
CA PHE A 22 0.09 11.65 0.02
C PHE A 22 0.33 12.52 -1.22
N ARG A 23 1.33 12.17 -2.04
CA ARG A 23 1.70 12.91 -3.25
C ARG A 23 0.55 12.99 -4.24
N GLU A 24 -0.19 11.91 -4.42
CA GLU A 24 -1.39 11.89 -5.27
C GLU A 24 -2.49 12.80 -4.70
N ALA A 25 -2.73 12.72 -3.39
CA ALA A 25 -3.77 13.51 -2.73
C ALA A 25 -3.48 15.02 -2.73
N VAL A 26 -2.21 15.44 -2.75
CA VAL A 26 -1.80 16.85 -2.75
C VAL A 26 -1.37 17.36 -4.11
N GLY A 27 -1.02 16.50 -5.07
CA GLY A 27 -0.44 16.90 -6.35
C GLY A 27 -1.35 17.78 -7.23
N HIS A 28 -2.66 17.74 -6.99
CA HIS A 28 -3.64 18.60 -7.64
C HIS A 28 -4.05 19.83 -6.82
N ARG A 29 -3.61 19.90 -5.57
CA ARG A 29 -3.84 21.04 -4.70
C ARG A 29 -2.65 21.98 -4.89
N GLY A 30 -2.91 23.25 -5.23
CA GLY A 30 -1.88 24.30 -5.17
C GLY A 30 -1.34 24.45 -3.74
N ASP A 31 -0.60 25.51 -3.45
CA ASP A 31 0.01 25.73 -2.12
C ASP A 31 -1.02 25.68 -0.98
N THR A 32 -1.13 24.49 -0.37
CA THR A 32 -2.12 24.17 0.66
C THR A 32 -1.47 23.26 1.69
N ASN A 33 -1.68 23.54 2.96
CA ASN A 33 -1.19 22.68 4.04
C ASN A 33 -2.02 21.38 4.07
N ALA A 34 -1.33 20.24 4.09
CA ALA A 34 -1.96 18.92 4.14
C ALA A 34 -1.24 18.01 5.15
N VAL A 35 -2.01 17.13 5.79
CA VAL A 35 -1.54 16.10 6.72
C VAL A 35 -2.10 14.76 6.29
N LEU A 36 -1.27 13.72 6.34
CA LEU A 36 -1.64 12.32 6.16
C LEU A 36 -0.87 11.50 7.19
N SER A 37 -1.52 10.47 7.73
CA SER A 37 -0.82 9.37 8.42
C SER A 37 -0.56 8.23 7.43
N PRO A 38 0.69 7.97 7.01
CA PRO A 38 1.03 6.86 6.12
C PRO A 38 0.53 5.52 6.66
N HIS A 39 0.72 5.28 7.96
CA HIS A 39 0.27 4.06 8.63
C HIS A 39 -1.26 3.95 8.67
N GLY A 40 -1.96 5.02 9.05
CA GLY A 40 -3.41 5.01 9.15
C GLY A 40 -4.10 4.76 7.82
N ALA A 41 -3.67 5.46 6.76
CA ALA A 41 -4.23 5.28 5.43
C ALA A 41 -3.95 3.87 4.87
N THR A 42 -2.74 3.35 5.08
CA THR A 42 -2.39 1.99 4.65
C THR A 42 -3.16 0.93 5.43
N ALA A 43 -3.41 1.13 6.73
CA ALA A 43 -4.18 0.19 7.55
C ALA A 43 -5.61 0.00 7.03
N VAL A 44 -6.26 1.09 6.58
CA VAL A 44 -7.59 1.02 5.96
C VAL A 44 -7.58 0.19 4.67
N LEU A 45 -6.56 0.37 3.83
CA LEU A 45 -6.45 -0.36 2.57
C LEU A 45 -6.05 -1.83 2.76
N VAL A 46 -5.26 -2.12 3.79
CA VAL A 46 -5.01 -3.49 4.27
C VAL A 46 -6.30 -4.16 4.72
N ALA A 47 -7.14 -3.48 5.51
CA ALA A 47 -8.45 -4.00 5.89
C ALA A 47 -9.35 -4.22 4.66
N LEU A 48 -9.25 -3.36 3.65
CA LEU A 48 -9.97 -3.52 2.39
C LEU A 48 -9.48 -4.71 1.56
N GLN A 49 -8.17 -5.02 1.56
CA GLN A 49 -7.65 -6.26 0.95
C GLN A 49 -8.24 -7.51 1.62
N LEU A 50 -8.41 -7.50 2.94
CA LEU A 50 -9.01 -8.61 3.68
C LEU A 50 -10.51 -8.78 3.37
N ALA A 51 -11.21 -7.68 3.10
CA ALA A 51 -12.64 -7.67 2.83
C ALA A 51 -13.01 -7.91 1.35
N THR A 52 -12.03 -8.00 0.45
CA THR A 52 -12.24 -8.12 -0.99
C THR A 52 -11.65 -9.42 -1.55
N ALA A 53 -12.14 -9.83 -2.73
CA ALA A 53 -11.64 -11.00 -3.44
C ALA A 53 -11.54 -10.72 -4.95
N GLY A 54 -10.91 -11.64 -5.67
CA GLY A 54 -10.78 -11.58 -7.14
C GLY A 54 -10.11 -10.29 -7.62
N ARG A 55 -10.73 -9.63 -8.60
CA ARG A 55 -10.17 -8.44 -9.28
C ARG A 55 -9.91 -7.28 -8.32
N SER A 56 -10.82 -6.99 -7.40
CA SER A 56 -10.69 -5.84 -6.49
C SER A 56 -9.52 -6.02 -5.53
N ARG A 57 -9.35 -7.24 -5.01
CA ARG A 57 -8.19 -7.57 -4.16
C ARG A 57 -6.88 -7.44 -4.92
N HIS A 58 -6.81 -7.98 -6.13
CA HIS A 58 -5.62 -7.91 -6.97
C HIS A 58 -5.22 -6.44 -7.26
N GLN A 59 -6.19 -5.56 -7.54
CA GLN A 59 -5.91 -4.14 -7.77
C GLN A 59 -5.26 -3.48 -6.55
N LEU A 60 -5.72 -3.82 -5.34
CA LEU A 60 -5.14 -3.31 -4.10
C LEU A 60 -3.73 -3.85 -3.85
N GLU A 61 -3.49 -5.14 -4.12
CA GLU A 61 -2.16 -5.76 -3.97
C GLU A 61 -1.13 -5.14 -4.92
N VAL A 62 -1.52 -4.88 -6.18
CA VAL A 62 -0.68 -4.19 -7.17
C VAL A 62 -0.39 -2.76 -6.75
N ALA A 63 -1.42 -2.00 -6.36
CA ALA A 63 -1.27 -0.60 -5.97
C ALA A 63 -0.38 -0.45 -4.72
N MET A 64 -0.53 -1.34 -3.74
CA MET A 64 0.26 -1.34 -2.51
C MET A 64 1.65 -1.93 -2.70
N GLY A 65 1.85 -2.82 -3.68
CA GLY A 65 3.10 -3.55 -3.89
C GLY A 65 3.33 -4.68 -2.89
N PHE A 66 2.30 -5.06 -2.12
CA PHE A 66 2.31 -6.19 -1.21
C PHE A 66 0.88 -6.66 -0.89
N GLY A 67 0.76 -7.93 -0.50
CA GLY A 67 -0.49 -8.56 -0.07
C GLY A 67 -0.41 -9.12 1.35
N VAL A 68 -1.54 -9.11 2.05
CA VAL A 68 -1.66 -9.56 3.45
C VAL A 68 -1.52 -11.07 3.67
N ASN A 69 -1.71 -11.89 2.62
CA ASN A 69 -1.66 -13.36 2.76
C ASN A 69 -0.34 -13.99 2.31
N GLY A 70 0.72 -13.19 2.07
CA GLY A 70 2.03 -13.73 1.64
C GLY A 70 2.06 -14.28 0.21
N GLU A 71 0.93 -14.54 -0.43
CA GLU A 71 0.83 -14.78 -1.86
C GLU A 71 0.89 -13.45 -2.60
N ALA A 72 2.10 -12.95 -2.87
CA ALA A 72 2.30 -12.24 -4.12
C ALA A 72 2.14 -13.32 -5.21
N THR A 73 0.91 -13.50 -5.71
CA THR A 73 0.66 -14.44 -6.80
C THR A 73 1.55 -14.03 -7.96
N GLY A 74 2.53 -14.88 -8.27
CA GLY A 74 3.46 -14.71 -9.38
C GLY A 74 2.75 -14.87 -10.71
N VAL A 75 1.89 -13.91 -11.06
CA VAL A 75 1.28 -13.81 -12.37
C VAL A 75 1.98 -12.65 -13.08
N PRO A 76 2.63 -12.88 -14.25
CA PRO A 76 3.20 -11.79 -15.01
C PRO A 76 2.09 -10.86 -15.49
N VAL A 77 2.30 -9.56 -15.32
CA VAL A 77 1.49 -8.53 -15.97
C VAL A 77 1.66 -8.67 -17.50
N PRO A 78 0.59 -8.86 -18.29
CA PRO A 78 0.69 -8.77 -19.73
C PRO A 78 0.94 -7.31 -20.12
N ASN A 79 1.94 -7.09 -20.97
CA ASN A 79 2.17 -5.80 -21.64
C ASN A 79 0.86 -5.33 -22.29
N MET A 80 0.46 -4.09 -21.99
CA MET A 80 -0.39 -3.30 -22.88
C MET A 80 0.50 -2.50 -23.82
#